data_AF-A0A223CXY8-F1
#
_entry.id   AF-A0A223CXY8-F1
#
_cell.length_a   1.000
_cell.length_b   1.000
_cell.length_c   1.000
_cell.angle_alpha   90.00
_cell.angle_beta   90.00
_cell.angle_gamma   90.00
#
_symmetry.space_group_name_H-M   'P 1'
#
loop_
_entity.id
_entity.type
_entity.pdbx_description
1 polymer ?
#
loop_
_entity_poly.entity_id
_entity_poly.type
_entity_poly.pdbx_seq_one_letter_code
_entity_poly.pdbx_strand_id
1 'polypeptide(L)'
;MEFAVMPDYLYGASVRINDKWLGIVEDDRPLLFRVRDTGPFTLLVELAPLRTDLTGDVIAVPFARVIKIQDGEIVPPDVETDDALHIRKSGSGFQLHFVYPKVEVLGQGLETLMMPLQTETADFDHDGRLDVAQTFATNLRGHVRLKSAKGNILLQEVYPDNALQIEAADLTRDGRPDLLIFWRGAHDEPFLHLYDGADGSLSTYPGFTGMRRTGLADVLLENKVQTGFREVVKLYRYLPVPYESAQFQLMRTETKILQLAADEEDTVEAFLAAIAVEDRQGAELYLAKGVRLPDLSWYAHEMHSAKDGVATASIFQWIVPGYYDRELWLELELVRQPDKVSVWKIGAVKMRVHGN
;
A
#
# COMPACT_ATOMS: atom_id res chain seq x y z
N MET A 1 -3.06 -21.34 26.87
CA MET A 1 -3.49 -20.37 25.84
C MET A 1 -4.62 -20.95 25.00
N GLU A 2 -5.59 -20.14 24.62
CA GLU A 2 -6.67 -20.51 23.71
C GLU A 2 -6.40 -19.91 22.33
N PHE A 3 -6.57 -20.74 21.30
CA PHE A 3 -6.32 -20.39 19.91
C PHE A 3 -7.58 -20.63 19.09
N ALA A 4 -7.82 -19.73 18.13
CA ALA A 4 -8.81 -19.90 17.09
C ALA A 4 -8.13 -19.82 15.72
N VAL A 5 -8.33 -20.85 14.89
CA VAL A 5 -7.93 -20.83 13.48
C VAL A 5 -9.19 -20.64 12.64
N MET A 6 -9.20 -19.57 11.86
CA MET A 6 -10.31 -19.18 10.98
C MET A 6 -9.81 -19.16 9.54
N PRO A 7 -10.10 -20.19 8.72
CA PRO A 7 -9.79 -20.13 7.31
C PRO A 7 -10.77 -19.16 6.61
N ASP A 8 -10.34 -18.57 5.50
CA ASP A 8 -11.22 -17.84 4.60
C ASP A 8 -12.07 -18.82 3.75
N TYR A 9 -13.19 -18.36 3.18
CA TYR A 9 -14.23 -19.20 2.53
C TYR A 9 -13.73 -20.08 1.35
N LEU A 10 -12.49 -19.91 0.91
CA LEU A 10 -11.87 -20.62 -0.20
C LEU A 10 -10.97 -21.80 0.23
N TYR A 11 -10.61 -21.90 1.52
CA TYR A 11 -9.56 -22.80 1.99
C TYR A 11 -9.96 -23.55 3.27
N GLY A 12 -9.30 -24.69 3.48
CA GLY A 12 -9.35 -25.46 4.69
C GLY A 12 -8.00 -25.43 5.38
N ALA A 13 -7.99 -25.57 6.70
CA ALA A 13 -6.77 -25.50 7.50
C ALA A 13 -6.54 -26.79 8.30
N SER A 14 -5.41 -27.42 8.11
CA SER A 14 -4.89 -28.49 8.96
C SER A 14 -4.06 -27.86 10.09
N VAL A 15 -4.28 -28.27 11.33
CA VAL A 15 -3.55 -27.72 12.49
C VAL A 15 -2.82 -28.82 13.23
N ARG A 16 -1.54 -28.60 13.56
CA ARG A 16 -0.74 -29.47 14.42
C ARG A 16 -0.04 -28.69 15.52
N ILE A 17 0.13 -29.30 16.68
CA ILE A 17 0.94 -28.76 17.78
C ILE A 17 2.00 -29.78 18.16
N ASN A 18 3.28 -29.38 18.13
CA ASN A 18 4.40 -30.29 18.36
C ASN A 18 4.24 -31.59 17.55
N ASP A 19 3.95 -31.43 16.25
CA ASP A 19 3.64 -32.48 15.28
C ASP A 19 2.40 -33.33 15.55
N LYS A 20 1.66 -33.06 16.63
CA LYS A 20 0.38 -33.72 16.92
C LYS A 20 -0.76 -33.03 16.16
N TRP A 21 -1.37 -33.77 15.24
CA TRP A 21 -2.54 -33.31 14.48
C TRP A 21 -3.74 -33.05 15.40
N LEU A 22 -4.38 -31.89 15.23
CA LEU A 22 -5.53 -31.43 16.01
C LEU A 22 -6.84 -31.46 15.23
N GLY A 23 -6.79 -31.36 13.90
CA GLY A 23 -7.99 -31.34 13.08
C GLY A 23 -7.77 -30.67 11.72
N ILE A 24 -8.80 -30.74 10.89
CA ILE A 24 -8.98 -29.92 9.69
C ILE A 24 -10.13 -28.95 9.98
N VAL A 25 -10.01 -27.72 9.50
CA VAL A 25 -11.05 -26.71 9.47
C VAL A 25 -11.59 -26.65 8.06
N GLU A 26 -12.89 -26.92 7.90
CA GLU A 26 -13.62 -26.78 6.65
C GLU A 26 -14.80 -25.84 6.93
N ASP A 27 -15.09 -24.93 6.01
CA ASP A 27 -16.12 -23.88 6.11
C ASP A 27 -15.86 -22.82 7.22
N ASP A 28 -16.75 -21.83 7.34
CA ASP A 28 -16.67 -20.65 8.24
C ASP A 28 -16.68 -20.96 9.76
N ARG A 29 -16.37 -22.20 10.16
CA ARG A 29 -16.38 -22.63 11.57
C ARG A 29 -14.96 -22.63 12.14
N PRO A 30 -14.64 -21.76 13.12
CA PRO A 30 -13.31 -21.72 13.72
C PRO A 30 -12.95 -23.05 14.38
N LEU A 31 -11.70 -23.49 14.22
CA LEU A 31 -11.14 -24.53 15.07
C LEU A 31 -10.59 -23.90 16.34
N LEU A 32 -11.28 -24.18 17.45
CA LEU A 32 -10.91 -23.74 18.78
C LEU A 32 -10.11 -24.83 19.49
N PHE A 33 -8.93 -24.50 19.99
CA PHE A 33 -8.15 -25.42 20.81
C PHE A 33 -7.42 -24.72 21.94
N ARG A 34 -7.12 -25.48 22.99
CA ARG A 34 -6.45 -24.99 24.19
C ARG A 34 -5.14 -25.71 24.40
N VAL A 35 -4.04 -24.95 24.40
CA VAL A 35 -2.72 -25.44 24.81
C VAL A 35 -2.61 -25.22 26.32
N ARG A 36 -2.55 -26.33 27.07
CA ARG A 36 -2.49 -26.31 28.54
C ARG A 36 -1.09 -26.08 29.08
N ASP A 37 -0.07 -26.32 28.27
CA ASP A 37 1.34 -26.20 28.65
C ASP A 37 1.91 -24.82 28.31
N THR A 38 2.75 -24.27 29.18
CA THR A 38 3.38 -22.94 29.03
C THR A 38 4.83 -23.02 28.54
N GLY A 39 5.37 -24.23 28.38
CA GLY A 39 6.67 -24.42 27.74
C GLY A 39 6.67 -24.08 26.24
N PRO A 40 7.85 -24.03 25.60
CA PRO A 40 7.93 -23.75 24.17
C PRO A 40 7.19 -24.80 23.35
N PHE A 41 6.37 -24.37 22.41
CA PHE A 41 5.70 -25.26 21.47
C PHE A 41 5.68 -24.67 20.06
N THR A 42 5.55 -25.57 19.10
CA THR A 42 5.39 -25.26 17.69
C THR A 42 3.95 -25.47 17.29
N LEU A 43 3.32 -24.44 16.73
CA LEU A 43 2.06 -24.55 16.03
C LEU A 43 2.35 -24.59 14.53
N LEU A 44 1.96 -25.69 13.87
CA LEU A 44 1.98 -25.82 12.42
C LEU A 44 0.56 -25.66 11.90
N VAL A 45 0.34 -24.67 11.03
CA VAL A 45 -0.91 -24.55 10.29
C VAL A 45 -0.60 -24.79 8.81
N GLU A 46 -1.24 -25.80 8.23
CA GLU A 46 -1.12 -26.19 6.82
C GLU A 46 -2.44 -25.81 6.13
N LEU A 47 -2.40 -24.91 5.14
CA LEU A 47 -3.59 -24.51 4.39
C LEU A 47 -3.69 -25.30 3.09
N ALA A 48 -4.89 -25.76 2.76
CA ALA A 48 -5.20 -26.43 1.49
C ALA A 48 -6.51 -25.87 0.92
N PRO A 49 -6.62 -25.59 -0.39
CA PRO A 49 -7.88 -25.16 -0.98
C PRO A 49 -8.95 -26.25 -0.83
N LEU A 50 -10.16 -25.86 -0.42
CA LEU A 50 -11.29 -26.80 -0.28
C LEU A 50 -11.85 -27.24 -1.64
N ARG A 51 -11.55 -26.48 -2.70
CA ARG A 51 -11.96 -26.79 -4.08
C ARG A 51 -10.84 -26.43 -5.04
N THR A 52 -10.49 -27.36 -5.92
CA THR A 52 -9.87 -27.00 -7.20
C THR A 52 -10.84 -26.08 -7.93
N ASP A 53 -10.37 -24.96 -8.48
CA ASP A 53 -11.19 -24.22 -9.43
C ASP A 53 -11.59 -25.16 -10.60
N LEU A 54 -12.71 -24.87 -11.27
CA LEU A 54 -13.17 -25.69 -12.41
C LEU A 54 -12.34 -25.49 -13.68
N THR A 55 -11.42 -24.53 -13.69
CA THR A 55 -10.55 -24.16 -14.82
C THR A 55 -9.21 -24.91 -14.83
N GLY A 56 -8.82 -25.55 -13.71
CA GLY A 56 -7.60 -26.34 -13.60
C GLY A 56 -6.30 -25.53 -13.48
N ASP A 57 -6.39 -24.20 -13.36
CA ASP A 57 -5.26 -23.29 -13.47
C ASP A 57 -4.60 -22.94 -12.13
N VAL A 58 -5.23 -23.27 -11.00
CA VAL A 58 -4.65 -23.05 -9.66
C VAL A 58 -3.93 -24.31 -9.18
N ILE A 59 -2.60 -24.33 -9.34
CA ILE A 59 -1.75 -25.28 -8.63
C ILE A 59 -1.66 -24.79 -7.18
N ALA A 60 -2.22 -25.57 -6.25
CA ALA A 60 -2.06 -25.31 -4.83
C ALA A 60 -0.58 -25.49 -4.45
N VAL A 61 0.07 -24.42 -3.99
CA VAL A 61 1.32 -24.53 -3.25
C VAL A 61 0.94 -24.64 -1.77
N PRO A 62 1.04 -25.83 -1.15
CA PRO A 62 0.82 -25.94 0.28
C PRO A 62 1.95 -25.17 0.97
N PHE A 63 1.63 -24.06 1.62
CA PHE A 63 2.55 -23.42 2.54
C PHE A 63 2.18 -23.83 3.97
N ALA A 64 3.17 -24.39 4.67
CA ALA A 64 3.07 -24.70 6.08
C ALA A 64 3.80 -23.61 6.85
N ARG A 65 3.16 -23.02 7.87
CA ARG A 65 3.78 -21.99 8.71
C ARG A 65 4.02 -22.51 10.10
N VAL A 66 5.26 -22.35 10.57
CA VAL A 66 5.71 -22.72 11.90
C VAL A 66 5.68 -21.46 12.77
N ILE A 67 4.77 -21.43 13.74
CA ILE A 67 4.72 -20.37 14.74
C ILE A 67 5.37 -20.91 16.00
N LYS A 68 6.44 -20.24 16.45
CA LYS A 68 7.13 -20.57 17.69
C LYS A 68 6.57 -19.70 18.81
N ILE A 69 6.06 -20.34 19.86
CA ILE A 69 5.55 -19.64 21.04
C ILE A 69 6.40 -20.05 22.23
N GLN A 70 6.94 -19.08 22.96
CA GLN A 70 7.77 -19.30 24.15
C GLN A 70 7.25 -18.42 25.29
N ASP A 71 6.93 -19.04 26.43
CA ASP A 71 6.45 -18.36 27.65
C ASP A 71 5.21 -17.48 27.45
N GLY A 72 4.38 -17.78 26.44
CA GLY A 72 3.17 -17.02 26.11
C GLY A 72 3.39 -15.88 25.12
N GLU A 73 4.62 -15.65 24.68
CA GLU A 73 4.98 -14.69 23.65
C GLU A 73 5.27 -15.41 22.33
N ILE A 74 4.88 -14.80 21.22
CA ILE A 74 5.22 -15.32 19.90
C ILE A 74 6.64 -14.88 19.58
N VAL A 75 7.50 -15.84 19.27
CA VAL A 75 8.90 -15.60 18.92
C VAL A 75 9.00 -15.53 17.39
N PRO A 76 9.71 -14.53 16.82
CA PRO A 76 9.93 -14.46 15.38
C PRO A 76 10.50 -15.79 14.86
N PRO A 77 10.02 -16.30 13.72
CA PRO A 77 10.62 -17.48 13.10
C PRO A 77 12.05 -17.17 12.64
N ASP A 78 12.91 -18.18 12.59
CA ASP A 78 14.29 -18.06 12.09
C ASP A 78 14.37 -17.78 10.56
N VAL A 79 13.22 -17.74 9.87
CA VAL A 79 13.09 -17.48 8.42
C VAL A 79 11.95 -16.49 8.19
N GLU A 80 12.20 -15.43 7.41
CA GLU A 80 11.22 -14.40 7.02
C GLU A 80 9.96 -15.02 6.40
N THR A 81 8.80 -14.51 6.80
CA THR A 81 7.50 -14.84 6.20
C THR A 81 7.08 -13.74 5.23
N ASP A 82 6.51 -14.14 4.11
CA ASP A 82 6.01 -13.35 2.98
C ASP A 82 4.74 -12.52 3.26
N ASP A 83 4.67 -11.82 4.39
CA ASP A 83 3.55 -10.91 4.80
C ASP A 83 2.14 -11.55 4.83
N ALA A 84 2.02 -12.86 4.67
CA ALA A 84 0.74 -13.55 4.46
C ALA A 84 -0.02 -13.94 5.74
N LEU A 85 0.60 -13.76 6.91
CA LEU A 85 0.09 -14.25 8.19
C LEU A 85 0.05 -13.10 9.21
N HIS A 86 -1.15 -12.70 9.58
CA HIS A 86 -1.41 -11.71 10.60
C HIS A 86 -1.81 -12.43 11.90
N ILE A 87 -1.14 -12.13 13.01
CA ILE A 87 -1.50 -12.69 14.32
C ILE A 87 -2.02 -11.57 15.21
N ARG A 88 -3.29 -11.67 15.60
CA ARG A 88 -3.97 -10.71 16.46
C ARG A 88 -4.12 -11.27 17.86
N LYS A 89 -3.82 -10.47 18.89
CA LYS A 89 -4.13 -10.80 20.29
C LYS A 89 -5.53 -10.30 20.63
N SER A 90 -6.41 -11.18 21.10
CA SER A 90 -7.81 -10.85 21.46
C SER A 90 -8.11 -11.37 22.87
N GLY A 91 -8.17 -10.45 23.84
CA GLY A 91 -8.29 -10.78 25.27
C GLY A 91 -7.18 -11.70 25.78
N SER A 92 -7.54 -12.88 26.28
CA SER A 92 -6.59 -13.92 26.74
C SER A 92 -6.18 -14.92 25.65
N GLY A 93 -6.58 -14.71 24.40
CA GLY A 93 -6.35 -15.61 23.28
C GLY A 93 -5.62 -14.95 22.11
N PHE A 94 -5.24 -15.76 21.14
CA PHE A 94 -4.66 -15.33 19.87
C PHE A 94 -5.55 -15.78 18.71
N GLN A 95 -5.77 -14.88 17.76
CA GLN A 95 -6.46 -15.11 16.51
C GLN A 95 -5.43 -15.09 15.38
N LEU A 96 -5.55 -16.05 14.47
CA LEU A 96 -4.68 -16.21 13.31
C LEU A 96 -5.48 -15.81 12.08
N HIS A 97 -5.08 -14.72 11.43
CA HIS A 97 -5.65 -14.21 10.19
C HIS A 97 -4.67 -14.48 9.05
N PHE A 98 -5.11 -15.18 8.02
CA PHE A 98 -4.32 -15.37 6.81
C PHE A 98 -4.75 -14.33 5.79
N VAL A 99 -3.84 -13.42 5.45
CA VAL A 99 -4.03 -12.49 4.34
C VAL A 99 -3.26 -13.06 3.19
N TYR A 100 -3.96 -13.60 2.19
CA TYR A 100 -3.26 -14.07 1.01
C TYR A 100 -2.60 -12.86 0.33
N PRO A 101 -1.27 -12.83 0.12
CA PRO A 101 -0.75 -12.03 -0.96
C PRO A 101 -1.49 -12.52 -2.20
N LYS A 102 -2.04 -11.59 -2.97
CA LYS A 102 -2.62 -11.91 -4.26
C LYS A 102 -1.48 -12.58 -5.04
N VAL A 103 -1.49 -13.92 -5.09
CA VAL A 103 -0.46 -14.67 -5.80
C VAL A 103 -0.71 -14.40 -7.26
N GLU A 104 -0.13 -13.33 -7.77
CA GLU A 104 0.28 -13.29 -9.16
C GLU A 104 1.23 -14.46 -9.30
N VAL A 105 0.74 -15.54 -9.93
CA VAL A 105 1.56 -16.68 -10.29
C VAL A 105 2.66 -16.16 -11.20
N LEU A 106 3.82 -15.86 -10.60
CA LEU A 106 5.04 -15.47 -11.30
C LEU A 106 5.53 -16.70 -12.06
N GLY A 107 5.23 -16.73 -13.36
CA GLY A 107 5.94 -17.56 -14.31
C GLY A 107 5.07 -18.56 -15.05
N GLN A 108 5.04 -18.38 -16.37
CA GLN A 108 4.49 -19.26 -17.43
C GLN A 108 3.09 -18.95 -17.95
N GLY A 109 2.55 -17.76 -17.66
CA GLY A 109 1.62 -17.16 -18.63
C GLY A 109 2.40 -16.82 -19.89
N LEU A 110 2.08 -17.46 -21.02
CA LEU A 110 2.63 -17.08 -22.33
C LEU A 110 2.39 -15.57 -22.52
N GLU A 111 3.46 -14.78 -22.47
CA GLU A 111 3.42 -13.34 -22.82
C GLU A 111 2.88 -13.23 -24.24
N THR A 112 1.62 -12.86 -24.34
CA THR A 112 0.91 -12.87 -25.61
C THR A 112 0.35 -11.50 -25.86
N LEU A 113 0.77 -10.96 -27.01
CA LEU A 113 0.45 -9.63 -27.55
C LEU A 113 1.18 -8.49 -26.84
N MET A 114 2.17 -7.92 -27.55
CA MET A 114 2.75 -6.64 -27.21
C MET A 114 1.79 -5.54 -27.66
N MET A 115 1.22 -4.82 -26.70
CA MET A 115 0.38 -3.67 -26.96
C MET A 115 1.21 -2.40 -26.77
N PRO A 116 1.45 -1.59 -27.82
CA PRO A 116 2.06 -0.28 -27.64
C PRO A 116 1.13 0.59 -26.79
N LEU A 117 1.68 1.25 -25.77
CA LEU A 117 0.93 2.10 -24.85
C LEU A 117 1.16 3.58 -25.14
N GLN A 118 2.43 4.00 -25.17
CA GLN A 118 2.81 5.39 -25.34
C GLN A 118 4.08 5.51 -26.19
N THR A 119 4.26 6.68 -26.80
CA THR A 119 5.50 7.04 -27.50
C THR A 119 5.82 8.50 -27.23
N GLU A 120 7.07 8.77 -26.87
CA GLU A 120 7.64 10.12 -26.72
C GLU A 120 8.82 10.28 -27.69
N THR A 121 9.04 11.51 -28.15
CA THR A 121 10.13 11.83 -29.08
C THR A 121 10.88 13.07 -28.62
N ALA A 122 12.19 12.95 -28.46
CA ALA A 122 13.10 14.05 -28.14
C ALA A 122 14.52 13.69 -28.64
N ASP A 123 15.45 14.63 -28.66
CA ASP A 123 16.85 14.38 -29.03
C ASP A 123 17.66 14.02 -27.76
N PHE A 124 17.47 12.80 -27.24
CA PHE A 124 18.01 12.38 -25.94
C PHE A 124 19.53 12.24 -25.98
N ASP A 125 20.10 11.78 -27.12
CA ASP A 125 21.56 11.68 -27.28
C ASP A 125 22.23 12.99 -27.78
N HIS A 126 21.42 14.02 -28.07
CA HIS A 126 21.82 15.35 -28.51
C HIS A 126 22.64 15.33 -29.82
N ASP A 127 22.29 14.42 -30.73
CA ASP A 127 22.91 14.31 -32.07
C ASP A 127 22.23 15.20 -33.13
N GLY A 128 21.20 15.96 -32.73
CA GLY A 128 20.43 16.85 -33.58
C GLY A 128 19.28 16.18 -34.31
N ARG A 129 18.93 14.93 -33.95
CA ARG A 129 17.83 14.16 -34.55
C ARG A 129 16.87 13.69 -33.48
N LEU A 130 15.61 13.49 -33.86
CA LEU A 130 14.61 12.98 -32.93
C LEU A 130 14.81 11.47 -32.72
N ASP A 131 14.99 11.10 -31.47
CA ASP A 131 14.96 9.75 -30.97
C ASP A 131 13.52 9.37 -30.56
N VAL A 132 13.31 8.10 -30.21
CA VAL A 132 11.98 7.58 -29.90
C VAL A 132 12.02 6.71 -28.64
N ALA A 133 11.32 7.15 -27.59
CA ALA A 133 10.97 6.34 -26.43
C ALA A 133 9.59 5.71 -26.66
N GLN A 134 9.47 4.41 -26.44
CA GLN A 134 8.21 3.67 -26.60
C GLN A 134 7.96 2.82 -25.36
N THR A 135 6.71 2.81 -24.92
CA THR A 135 6.24 1.80 -23.98
C THR A 135 5.36 0.78 -24.68
N PHE A 136 5.53 -0.46 -24.27
CA PHE A 136 4.65 -1.55 -24.69
C PHE A 136 4.41 -2.46 -23.50
N ALA A 137 3.22 -3.01 -23.41
CA ALA A 137 2.85 -3.94 -22.37
C ALA A 137 2.56 -5.32 -22.94
N THR A 138 2.93 -6.34 -22.17
CA THR A 138 2.33 -7.66 -22.24
C THR A 138 1.18 -7.74 -21.24
N ASN A 139 0.56 -8.90 -21.11
CA ASN A 139 -0.42 -9.16 -20.06
C ASN A 139 0.15 -9.07 -18.64
N LEU A 140 1.49 -9.13 -18.46
CA LEU A 140 2.13 -9.23 -17.13
C LEU A 140 3.20 -8.16 -16.85
N ARG A 141 3.73 -7.52 -17.90
CA ARG A 141 4.90 -6.64 -17.79
C ARG A 141 4.78 -5.45 -18.71
N GLY A 142 5.27 -4.32 -18.24
CA GLY A 142 5.52 -3.15 -19.06
C GLY A 142 6.97 -3.12 -19.49
N HIS A 143 7.22 -2.59 -20.66
CA HIS A 143 8.56 -2.40 -21.19
C HIS A 143 8.73 -0.96 -21.64
N VAL A 144 9.92 -0.42 -21.40
CA VAL A 144 10.35 0.86 -21.96
C VAL A 144 11.50 0.60 -22.91
N ARG A 145 11.44 1.18 -24.10
CA ARG A 145 12.57 1.18 -25.03
C ARG A 145 12.78 2.56 -25.61
N LEU A 146 13.95 3.13 -25.35
CA LEU A 146 14.45 4.35 -26.00
C LEU A 146 15.46 3.96 -27.07
N LYS A 147 15.24 4.43 -28.29
CA LYS A 147 16.17 4.25 -29.41
C LYS A 147 16.55 5.58 -30.01
N SER A 148 17.81 5.73 -30.38
CA SER A 148 18.26 6.89 -31.12
C SER A 148 17.70 6.92 -32.55
N ALA A 149 17.80 8.06 -33.23
CA ALA A 149 17.43 8.22 -34.63
C ALA A 149 18.18 7.25 -35.58
N LYS A 150 19.36 6.76 -35.17
CA LYS A 150 20.17 5.78 -35.91
C LYS A 150 19.76 4.32 -35.60
N GLY A 151 18.85 4.11 -34.66
CA GLY A 151 18.36 2.80 -34.21
C GLY A 151 19.17 2.17 -33.09
N ASN A 152 20.14 2.89 -32.50
CA ASN A 152 20.86 2.41 -31.32
C ASN A 152 19.90 2.35 -30.14
N ILE A 153 19.98 1.32 -29.30
CA ILE A 153 19.20 1.27 -28.06
C ILE A 153 19.94 2.10 -27.01
N LEU A 154 19.29 3.16 -26.51
CA LEU A 154 19.82 4.03 -25.45
C LEU A 154 19.33 3.55 -24.07
N LEU A 155 18.11 3.01 -24.00
CA LEU A 155 17.52 2.41 -22.80
C LEU A 155 16.61 1.25 -23.20
N GLN A 156 16.66 0.13 -22.48
CA GLN A 156 15.68 -0.95 -22.60
C GLN A 156 15.46 -1.62 -21.25
N GLU A 157 14.29 -1.38 -20.66
CA GLU A 157 13.95 -1.85 -19.31
C GLU A 157 12.61 -2.59 -19.28
N VAL A 158 12.45 -3.44 -18.27
CA VAL A 158 11.24 -4.22 -18.01
C VAL A 158 10.76 -3.94 -16.60
N TYR A 159 9.47 -3.69 -16.46
CA TYR A 159 8.80 -3.30 -15.23
C TYR A 159 7.70 -4.30 -14.88
N PRO A 160 7.46 -4.54 -13.58
CA PRO A 160 6.37 -5.40 -13.15
C PRO A 160 4.99 -4.83 -13.49
N ASP A 161 4.90 -3.50 -13.64
CA ASP A 161 3.69 -2.78 -14.04
C ASP A 161 3.45 -2.84 -15.55
N ASN A 162 2.24 -3.20 -15.96
CA ASN A 162 1.82 -3.16 -17.36
C ASN A 162 1.14 -1.85 -17.76
N ALA A 163 0.98 -0.88 -16.85
CA ALA A 163 0.35 0.42 -17.06
C ALA A 163 1.35 1.59 -16.99
N LEU A 164 2.51 1.42 -17.63
CA LEU A 164 3.58 2.41 -17.64
C LEU A 164 3.16 3.74 -18.26
N GLN A 165 3.65 4.83 -17.67
CA GLN A 165 3.60 6.16 -18.27
C GLN A 165 5.01 6.70 -18.45
N ILE A 166 5.24 7.39 -19.56
CA ILE A 166 6.53 8.07 -19.82
C ILE A 166 6.32 9.53 -20.15
N GLU A 167 7.28 10.38 -19.84
CA GLU A 167 7.27 11.81 -20.22
C GLU A 167 8.69 12.28 -20.51
N ALA A 168 8.87 13.05 -21.59
CA ALA A 168 10.16 13.62 -21.95
C ALA A 168 10.23 15.12 -21.62
N ALA A 169 11.27 15.53 -20.89
CA ALA A 169 11.55 16.93 -20.56
C ALA A 169 13.00 17.11 -20.10
N ASP A 170 13.57 18.31 -20.27
CA ASP A 170 14.87 18.67 -19.69
C ASP A 170 14.71 18.99 -18.20
N LEU A 171 14.77 17.96 -17.35
CA LEU A 171 14.55 18.03 -15.92
C LEU A 171 15.84 18.36 -15.18
N THR A 172 16.96 17.84 -15.67
CA THR A 172 18.31 18.10 -15.17
C THR A 172 18.85 19.48 -15.60
N ARG A 173 18.15 20.17 -16.51
CA ARG A 173 18.49 21.53 -16.99
C ARG A 173 19.89 21.62 -17.58
N ASP A 174 20.38 20.52 -18.13
CA ASP A 174 21.67 20.42 -18.77
C ASP A 174 21.58 20.71 -20.29
N GLY A 175 20.35 20.89 -20.80
CA GLY A 175 20.04 21.13 -22.20
C GLY A 175 19.77 19.85 -23.00
N ARG A 176 19.77 18.68 -22.36
CA ARG A 176 19.41 17.39 -22.95
C ARG A 176 18.04 16.96 -22.40
N PRO A 177 17.12 16.49 -23.25
CA PRO A 177 15.89 15.88 -22.76
C PRO A 177 16.19 14.65 -21.91
N ASP A 178 15.54 14.57 -20.76
CA ASP A 178 15.48 13.38 -19.91
C ASP A 178 14.18 12.61 -20.16
N LEU A 179 14.14 11.34 -19.75
CA LEU A 179 12.93 10.51 -19.79
C LEU A 179 12.50 10.14 -18.38
N LEU A 180 11.31 10.58 -17.99
CA LEU A 180 10.64 10.04 -16.81
C LEU A 180 9.85 8.79 -17.16
N ILE A 181 9.89 7.82 -16.27
CA ILE A 181 9.15 6.57 -16.36
C ILE A 181 8.42 6.38 -15.03
N PHE A 182 7.10 6.42 -15.07
CA PHE A 182 6.25 6.10 -13.92
C PHE A 182 5.75 4.66 -14.04
N TRP A 183 5.82 3.94 -12.92
CA TRP A 183 5.40 2.55 -12.82
C TRP A 183 5.00 2.20 -11.39
N ARG A 184 4.30 1.07 -11.22
CA ARG A 184 3.86 0.54 -9.92
C ARG A 184 4.52 -0.80 -9.57
N GLY A 185 4.93 -0.94 -8.32
CA GLY A 185 5.49 -2.16 -7.75
C GLY A 185 4.49 -3.30 -7.68
N ALA A 186 4.97 -4.47 -7.25
CA ALA A 186 4.13 -5.66 -7.09
C ALA A 186 3.00 -5.46 -6.07
N HIS A 187 3.17 -4.55 -5.11
CA HIS A 187 2.12 -4.19 -4.14
C HIS A 187 1.49 -2.83 -4.45
N ASP A 188 1.48 -2.45 -5.73
CA ASP A 188 0.92 -1.18 -6.23
C ASP A 188 1.69 0.06 -5.74
N GLU A 189 2.92 -0.09 -5.23
CA GLU A 189 3.71 1.04 -4.76
C GLU A 189 4.20 1.89 -5.94
N PRO A 190 3.99 3.21 -5.93
CA PRO A 190 4.34 4.01 -7.09
C PRO A 190 5.83 4.39 -7.07
N PHE A 191 6.47 4.21 -8.22
CA PHE A 191 7.87 4.53 -8.47
C PHE A 191 8.02 5.45 -9.67
N LEU A 192 9.01 6.33 -9.58
CA LEU A 192 9.43 7.20 -10.68
C LEU A 192 10.89 6.91 -11.00
N HIS A 193 11.18 6.55 -12.25
CA HIS A 193 12.54 6.53 -12.76
C HIS A 193 12.82 7.77 -13.60
N LEU A 194 14.03 8.29 -13.48
CA LEU A 194 14.58 9.36 -14.32
C LEU A 194 15.77 8.78 -15.08
N TYR A 195 15.64 8.70 -16.40
CA TYR A 195 16.77 8.48 -17.30
C TYR A 195 17.36 9.83 -17.69
N ASP A 196 18.62 10.05 -17.32
CA ASP A 196 19.37 11.27 -17.62
C ASP A 196 19.92 11.20 -19.06
N GLY A 197 19.54 12.17 -19.90
CA GLY A 197 19.98 12.21 -21.30
C GLY A 197 21.47 12.49 -21.49
N ALA A 198 22.14 13.02 -20.47
CA ALA A 198 23.57 13.37 -20.51
C ALA A 198 24.49 12.17 -20.43
N ASP A 199 24.21 11.27 -19.47
CA ASP A 199 25.09 10.16 -19.15
C ASP A 199 24.40 8.78 -19.24
N GLY A 200 23.09 8.76 -19.49
CA GLY A 200 22.28 7.56 -19.60
C GLY A 200 22.02 6.86 -18.26
N SER A 201 22.30 7.54 -17.14
CA SER A 201 22.03 6.99 -15.81
C SER A 201 20.53 6.88 -15.55
N LEU A 202 20.15 5.89 -14.72
CA LEU A 202 18.76 5.65 -14.32
C LEU A 202 18.65 5.79 -12.80
N SER A 203 17.95 6.83 -12.35
CA SER A 203 17.70 7.12 -10.93
C SER A 203 16.27 6.75 -10.55
N THR A 204 16.07 6.16 -9.37
CA THR A 204 14.75 5.77 -8.86
C THR A 204 14.33 6.65 -7.68
N TYR A 205 13.10 7.15 -7.71
CA TYR A 205 12.51 7.98 -6.67
C TYR A 205 11.14 7.42 -6.23
N PRO A 206 10.99 7.05 -4.95
CA PRO A 206 9.68 6.65 -4.41
C PRO A 206 8.84 7.87 -4.03
N GLY A 207 7.55 7.64 -3.77
CA GLY A 207 6.66 8.63 -3.14
C GLY A 207 6.04 9.64 -4.10
N PHE A 208 6.27 9.52 -5.40
CA PHE A 208 5.46 10.20 -6.42
C PHE A 208 4.42 9.24 -6.95
N THR A 209 3.21 9.73 -7.20
CA THR A 209 2.05 8.96 -7.65
C THR A 209 1.70 9.20 -9.11
N GLY A 210 2.46 10.03 -9.80
CA GLY A 210 2.24 10.36 -11.21
C GLY A 210 3.08 11.54 -11.69
N MET A 211 2.78 11.99 -12.90
CA MET A 211 3.44 13.10 -13.57
C MET A 211 2.40 14.02 -14.22
N ARG A 212 2.68 15.32 -14.27
CA ARG A 212 1.82 16.31 -14.91
C ARG A 212 2.62 17.22 -15.83
N ARG A 213 2.34 17.13 -17.12
CA ARG A 213 2.82 18.12 -18.09
C ARG A 213 2.09 19.46 -17.87
N THR A 214 2.84 20.52 -17.62
CA THR A 214 2.31 21.87 -17.34
C THR A 214 2.61 22.88 -18.46
N GLY A 215 3.42 22.48 -19.44
CA GLY A 215 3.74 23.25 -20.63
C GLY A 215 4.45 22.38 -21.67
N LEU A 216 4.96 22.99 -22.74
CA LEU A 216 5.61 22.26 -23.84
C LEU A 216 6.88 21.49 -23.41
N ALA A 217 7.56 21.92 -22.35
CA ALA A 217 8.81 21.33 -21.88
C ALA A 217 8.91 21.28 -20.34
N ASP A 218 7.80 21.37 -19.62
CA ASP A 218 7.81 21.37 -18.15
C ASP A 218 6.88 20.27 -17.63
N VAL A 219 7.48 19.34 -16.88
CA VAL A 219 6.80 18.22 -16.24
C VAL A 219 6.99 18.37 -14.74
N LEU A 220 5.88 18.36 -14.01
CA LEU A 220 5.87 18.33 -12.56
C LEU A 220 5.59 16.92 -12.08
N LEU A 221 6.22 16.54 -10.98
CA LEU A 221 6.02 15.26 -10.32
C LEU A 221 4.83 15.39 -9.37
N GLU A 222 3.89 14.46 -9.45
CA GLU A 222 2.71 14.46 -8.61
C GLU A 222 2.92 13.59 -7.39
N ASN A 223 2.56 14.09 -6.21
CA ASN A 223 2.25 13.28 -5.03
C ASN A 223 0.78 13.54 -4.71
N LYS A 224 -0.06 12.56 -5.01
CA LYS A 224 -1.50 12.59 -4.82
C LYS A 224 -1.87 11.73 -3.63
N VAL A 225 -2.63 12.33 -2.73
CA VAL A 225 -3.28 11.65 -1.61
C VAL A 225 -4.79 11.82 -1.78
N GLN A 226 -5.54 10.73 -1.72
CA GLN A 226 -6.98 10.75 -1.93
C GLN A 226 -7.70 9.85 -0.93
N THR A 227 -8.77 10.39 -0.33
CA THR A 227 -9.78 9.66 0.45
C THR A 227 -11.14 9.76 -0.24
N GLY A 228 -12.20 9.18 0.35
CA GLY A 228 -13.57 9.40 -0.13
C GLY A 228 -14.03 10.87 -0.05
N PHE A 229 -13.42 11.67 0.83
CA PHE A 229 -13.89 13.03 1.16
C PHE A 229 -13.00 14.12 0.57
N ARG A 230 -11.72 13.84 0.35
CA ARG A 230 -10.74 14.86 -0.03
C ARG A 230 -9.68 14.29 -0.96
N GLU A 231 -9.24 15.12 -1.89
CA GLU A 231 -8.08 14.91 -2.74
C GLU A 231 -7.09 16.04 -2.53
N VAL A 232 -5.82 15.70 -2.36
CA VAL A 232 -4.69 16.62 -2.29
C VAL A 232 -3.66 16.20 -3.32
N VAL A 233 -3.31 17.09 -4.23
CA VAL A 233 -2.22 16.87 -5.20
C VAL A 233 -1.13 17.90 -4.93
N LYS A 234 0.04 17.42 -4.55
CA LYS A 234 1.26 18.23 -4.43
C LYS A 234 2.07 18.06 -5.71
N LEU A 235 2.41 19.18 -6.35
CA LEU A 235 3.17 19.20 -7.58
C LEU A 235 4.59 19.68 -7.28
N TYR A 236 5.56 18.86 -7.61
CA TYR A 236 6.97 19.09 -7.36
C TYR A 236 7.74 19.31 -8.66
N ARG A 237 8.75 20.16 -8.57
CA ARG A 237 9.77 20.31 -9.60
C ARG A 237 11.04 19.61 -9.16
N TYR A 238 11.62 18.81 -10.04
CA TYR A 238 12.96 18.25 -9.84
C TYR A 238 14.00 19.37 -9.90
N LEU A 239 14.89 19.40 -8.90
CA LEU A 239 16.03 20.31 -8.83
C LEU A 239 17.31 19.47 -8.74
N PRO A 240 18.04 19.31 -9.85
CA PRO A 240 19.33 18.65 -9.83
C PRO A 240 20.32 19.50 -9.02
N VAL A 241 21.01 18.87 -8.09
CA VAL A 241 22.09 19.50 -7.35
C VAL A 241 23.33 18.64 -7.51
N PRO A 242 24.40 19.15 -8.16
CA PRO A 242 25.61 18.38 -8.38
C PRO A 242 26.17 17.84 -7.07
N TYR A 243 26.48 16.53 -7.05
CA TYR A 243 27.07 15.83 -5.91
C TYR A 243 26.20 15.75 -4.65
N GLU A 244 24.92 16.09 -4.75
CA GLU A 244 23.94 15.94 -3.67
C GLU A 244 22.80 15.00 -4.10
N SER A 245 22.03 14.55 -3.12
CA SER A 245 20.79 13.83 -3.39
C SER A 245 19.82 14.72 -4.15
N ALA A 246 19.02 14.10 -5.03
CA ALA A 246 17.93 14.76 -5.74
C ALA A 246 17.07 15.61 -4.80
N GLN A 247 16.84 16.87 -5.19
CA GLN A 247 15.96 17.77 -4.48
C GLN A 247 14.65 17.96 -5.24
N PHE A 248 13.56 18.12 -4.48
CA PHE A 248 12.22 18.30 -5.03
C PHE A 248 11.57 19.55 -4.42
N GLN A 249 11.35 20.56 -5.25
CA GLN A 249 10.72 21.80 -4.81
C GLN A 249 9.20 21.70 -4.99
N LEU A 250 8.45 21.84 -3.89
CA LEU A 250 7.00 21.98 -3.96
C LEU A 250 6.65 23.28 -4.70
N MET A 251 5.99 23.15 -5.84
CA MET A 251 5.57 24.28 -6.67
C MET A 251 4.16 24.74 -6.30
N ARG A 252 3.27 23.78 -6.07
CA ARG A 252 1.85 24.04 -5.79
C ARG A 252 1.21 22.86 -5.05
N THR A 253 0.25 23.19 -4.20
CA THR A 253 -0.69 22.22 -3.64
C THR A 253 -2.09 22.52 -4.19
N GLU A 254 -2.74 21.48 -4.69
CA GLU A 254 -4.13 21.50 -5.11
C GLU A 254 -4.94 20.71 -4.10
N THR A 255 -6.09 21.24 -3.69
CA THR A 255 -6.99 20.56 -2.77
C THR A 255 -8.40 20.61 -3.32
N LYS A 256 -9.06 19.46 -3.31
CA LYS A 256 -10.45 19.31 -3.72
C LYS A 256 -11.21 18.56 -2.63
N ILE A 257 -12.36 19.12 -2.23
CA ILE A 257 -13.33 18.40 -1.40
C ILE A 257 -14.21 17.59 -2.35
N LEU A 258 -14.22 16.28 -2.17
CA LEU A 258 -14.98 15.34 -3.01
C LEU A 258 -16.39 15.13 -2.46
N GLN A 259 -16.50 15.04 -1.13
CA GLN A 259 -17.76 14.83 -0.42
C GLN A 259 -17.76 15.65 0.87
N LEU A 260 -18.91 16.24 1.21
CA LEU A 260 -19.15 16.83 2.53
C LEU A 260 -19.44 15.71 3.52
N ALA A 261 -18.77 15.69 4.67
CA ALA A 261 -19.13 14.78 5.75
C ALA A 261 -20.43 15.23 6.42
N ALA A 262 -21.54 14.56 6.11
CA ALA A 262 -22.88 15.06 6.39
C ALA A 262 -23.38 14.74 7.81
N ASP A 263 -22.87 13.67 8.41
CA ASP A 263 -23.27 13.16 9.71
C ASP A 263 -22.06 12.78 10.59
N GLU A 264 -22.33 12.17 11.74
CA GLU A 264 -21.31 11.80 12.73
C GLU A 264 -20.37 10.72 12.18
N GLU A 265 -20.92 9.72 11.50
CA GLU A 265 -20.19 8.60 10.90
C GLU A 265 -19.26 9.08 9.78
N ASP A 266 -19.79 9.85 8.83
CA ASP A 266 -19.00 10.46 7.76
C ASP A 266 -17.84 11.30 8.32
N THR A 267 -18.07 12.05 9.42
CA THR A 267 -17.05 12.92 10.01
C THR A 267 -15.91 12.11 10.60
N VAL A 268 -16.24 11.02 11.29
CA VAL A 268 -15.26 10.10 11.89
C VAL A 268 -14.50 9.38 10.78
N GLU A 269 -15.21 8.85 9.78
CA GLU A 269 -14.58 8.17 8.65
C GLU A 269 -13.65 9.11 7.88
N ALA A 270 -14.07 10.35 7.61
CA ALA A 270 -13.23 11.32 6.93
C ALA A 270 -11.97 11.71 7.73
N PHE A 271 -12.10 11.83 9.05
CA PHE A 271 -10.97 12.06 9.96
C PHE A 271 -10.00 10.87 9.96
N LEU A 272 -10.53 9.66 10.11
CA LEU A 272 -9.71 8.45 10.19
C LEU A 272 -9.02 8.16 8.85
N ALA A 273 -9.76 8.22 7.74
CA ALA A 273 -9.22 8.03 6.41
C ALA A 273 -8.10 9.04 6.10
N ALA A 274 -8.23 10.31 6.53
CA ALA A 274 -7.18 11.31 6.33
C ALA A 274 -5.88 10.97 7.07
N ILE A 275 -5.96 10.43 8.30
CA ILE A 275 -4.77 10.01 9.04
C ILE A 275 -4.16 8.75 8.43
N ALA A 276 -4.98 7.78 7.99
CA ALA A 276 -4.52 6.55 7.35
C ALA A 276 -3.65 6.81 6.11
N VAL A 277 -3.92 7.90 5.38
CA VAL A 277 -3.14 8.33 4.21
C VAL A 277 -2.12 9.44 4.52
N GLU A 278 -1.79 9.63 5.80
CA GLU A 278 -0.83 10.62 6.31
C GLU A 278 -1.16 12.09 5.97
N ASP A 279 -2.41 12.40 5.64
CA ASP A 279 -2.90 13.76 5.39
C ASP A 279 -3.30 14.46 6.70
N ARG A 280 -2.29 14.79 7.52
CA ARG A 280 -2.50 15.45 8.83
C ARG A 280 -3.32 16.75 8.73
N GLN A 281 -3.07 17.55 7.69
CA GLN A 281 -3.83 18.78 7.45
C GLN A 281 -5.29 18.48 7.13
N GLY A 282 -5.57 17.39 6.41
CA GLY A 282 -6.92 16.91 6.14
C GLY A 282 -7.64 16.43 7.39
N ALA A 283 -6.93 15.72 8.27
CA ALA A 283 -7.48 15.27 9.54
C ALA A 283 -7.86 16.46 10.45
N GLU A 284 -7.01 17.50 10.50
CA GLU A 284 -7.27 18.72 11.27
C GLU A 284 -8.54 19.46 10.84
N LEU A 285 -8.98 19.30 9.59
CA LEU A 285 -10.24 19.88 9.11
C LEU A 285 -11.46 19.34 9.85
N TYR A 286 -11.39 18.13 10.44
CA TYR A 286 -12.48 17.50 11.16
C TYR A 286 -12.40 17.68 12.68
N LEU A 287 -11.39 18.40 13.18
CA LEU A 287 -11.25 18.72 14.60
C LEU A 287 -11.97 20.02 14.97
N ALA A 288 -12.53 20.08 16.18
CA ALA A 288 -13.08 21.32 16.70
C ALA A 288 -11.95 22.32 17.00
N LYS A 289 -12.28 23.62 16.98
CA LYS A 289 -11.27 24.66 17.18
C LYS A 289 -10.55 24.50 18.52
N GLY A 290 -9.22 24.40 18.48
CA GLY A 290 -8.38 24.28 19.67
C GLY A 290 -8.08 22.83 20.08
N VAL A 291 -8.72 21.85 19.45
CA VAL A 291 -8.38 20.44 19.60
C VAL A 291 -7.10 20.16 18.80
N ARG A 292 -6.10 19.56 19.44
CA ARG A 292 -4.85 19.17 18.77
C ARG A 292 -5.01 17.80 18.17
N LEU A 293 -4.50 17.61 16.96
CA LEU A 293 -4.39 16.30 16.33
C LEU A 293 -3.50 15.41 17.21
N PRO A 294 -4.02 14.31 17.79
CA PRO A 294 -3.19 13.36 18.50
C PRO A 294 -2.14 12.77 17.55
N ASP A 295 -1.01 12.36 18.10
CA ASP A 295 -0.02 11.64 17.31
C ASP A 295 -0.50 10.21 17.09
N LEU A 296 -1.08 9.98 15.92
CA LEU A 296 -1.63 8.69 15.53
C LEU A 296 -1.07 8.31 14.16
N SER A 297 -0.71 7.06 14.05
CA SER A 297 -0.44 6.34 12.80
C SER A 297 -1.20 5.02 12.87
N TRP A 298 -1.62 4.46 11.75
CA TRP A 298 -2.23 3.13 11.65
C TRP A 298 -2.32 2.74 10.17
N TYR A 299 -2.59 1.46 9.90
CA TYR A 299 -2.80 0.96 8.53
C TYR A 299 -4.25 0.57 8.26
N ALA A 300 -5.06 0.35 9.30
CA ALA A 300 -6.47 0.06 9.19
C ALA A 300 -7.24 0.66 10.36
N HIS A 301 -8.54 0.88 10.16
CA HIS A 301 -9.47 1.25 11.20
C HIS A 301 -10.82 0.55 11.00
N GLU A 302 -11.56 0.40 12.08
CA GLU A 302 -12.91 -0.15 12.10
C GLU A 302 -13.79 0.75 12.97
N MET A 303 -14.86 1.28 12.40
CA MET A 303 -15.82 2.09 13.16
C MET A 303 -16.90 1.20 13.76
N HIS A 304 -17.13 1.31 15.08
CA HIS A 304 -18.09 0.47 15.79
C HIS A 304 -19.45 1.15 15.94
N SER A 305 -19.45 2.45 16.25
CA SER A 305 -20.68 3.23 16.40
C SER A 305 -20.39 4.72 16.28
N ALA A 306 -21.38 5.49 15.82
CA ALA A 306 -21.41 6.95 15.86
C ALA A 306 -22.84 7.39 16.14
N LYS A 307 -23.12 7.81 17.38
CA LYS A 307 -24.47 8.20 17.78
C LYS A 307 -24.45 9.17 18.96
N ASP A 308 -25.40 10.11 18.93
CA ASP A 308 -25.67 11.04 20.03
C ASP A 308 -24.43 11.88 20.40
N GLY A 309 -23.62 12.23 19.41
CA GLY A 309 -22.39 13.01 19.59
C GLY A 309 -21.21 12.22 20.16
N VAL A 310 -21.26 10.89 20.14
CA VAL A 310 -20.14 10.03 20.53
C VAL A 310 -19.93 8.95 19.48
N ALA A 311 -18.67 8.78 19.07
CA ALA A 311 -18.28 7.68 18.19
C ALA A 311 -17.16 6.84 18.81
N THR A 312 -17.15 5.57 18.44
CA THR A 312 -16.11 4.61 18.83
C THR A 312 -15.53 3.93 17.61
N ALA A 313 -14.21 3.81 17.58
CA ALA A 313 -13.49 3.14 16.51
C ALA A 313 -12.28 2.40 17.07
N SER A 314 -11.89 1.32 16.41
CA SER A 314 -10.59 0.68 16.59
C SER A 314 -9.64 1.16 15.50
N ILE A 315 -8.38 1.44 15.85
CA ILE A 315 -7.30 1.63 14.89
C ILE A 315 -6.23 0.55 15.12
N PHE A 316 -5.57 0.13 14.04
CA PHE A 316 -4.60 -0.95 14.05
C PHE A 316 -3.22 -0.45 13.65
N GLN A 317 -2.29 -0.52 14.60
CA GLN A 317 -0.91 -0.06 14.44
C GLN A 317 0.04 -1.24 14.25
N TRP A 318 0.91 -1.19 13.26
CA TRP A 318 2.01 -2.15 13.17
C TRP A 318 2.95 -1.99 14.38
N ILE A 319 3.11 -3.05 15.16
CA ILE A 319 4.21 -3.20 16.11
C ILE A 319 5.47 -3.64 15.33
N VAL A 320 5.26 -4.54 14.37
CA VAL A 320 6.22 -4.93 13.34
C VAL A 320 5.47 -4.91 12.01
N PRO A 321 5.96 -4.19 10.98
CA PRO A 321 5.31 -4.14 9.67
C PRO A 321 4.97 -5.55 9.17
N GLY A 322 3.71 -5.78 8.79
CA GLY A 322 3.24 -7.05 8.23
C GLY A 322 2.91 -8.18 9.23
N TYR A 323 3.21 -8.03 10.52
CA TYR A 323 3.23 -9.20 11.43
C TYR A 323 2.35 -9.07 12.69
N TYR A 324 2.46 -7.94 13.40
CA TYR A 324 1.77 -7.73 14.67
C TYR A 324 1.08 -6.39 14.69
N ASP A 325 -0.16 -6.36 15.13
CA ASP A 325 -0.90 -5.15 15.34
C ASP A 325 -1.19 -4.87 16.82
N ARG A 326 -1.14 -3.59 17.15
CA ARG A 326 -1.67 -3.05 18.39
C ARG A 326 -3.02 -2.43 18.05
N GLU A 327 -4.07 -2.99 18.62
CA GLU A 327 -5.39 -2.38 18.56
C GLU A 327 -5.51 -1.28 19.61
N LEU A 328 -5.86 -0.08 19.16
CA LEU A 328 -6.20 1.05 20.01
C LEU A 328 -7.66 1.39 19.83
N TRP A 329 -8.36 1.49 20.95
CA TRP A 329 -9.75 1.94 21.01
C TRP A 329 -9.78 3.46 21.14
N LEU A 330 -10.48 4.08 20.21
CA LEU A 330 -10.76 5.51 20.19
C LEU A 330 -12.21 5.74 20.62
N GLU A 331 -12.40 6.65 21.56
CA GLU A 331 -13.67 7.28 21.86
C GLU A 331 -13.57 8.75 21.44
N LEU A 332 -14.44 9.14 20.51
CA LEU A 332 -14.46 10.43 19.84
C LEU A 332 -15.71 11.18 20.30
N GLU A 333 -15.52 12.32 20.97
CA GLU A 333 -16.63 13.20 21.33
C GLU A 333 -16.87 14.17 20.18
N LEU A 334 -18.08 14.20 19.62
CA LEU A 334 -18.45 15.06 18.50
C LEU A 334 -19.26 16.27 18.96
N VAL A 335 -19.00 17.40 18.31
CA VAL A 335 -19.70 18.66 18.49
C VAL A 335 -20.22 19.12 17.15
N ARG A 336 -21.50 19.49 17.10
CA ARG A 336 -22.10 20.01 15.87
C ARG A 336 -21.55 21.40 15.58
N GLN A 337 -20.72 21.51 14.54
CA GLN A 337 -20.08 22.75 14.12
C GLN A 337 -19.94 22.76 12.59
N PRO A 338 -21.02 23.07 11.87
CA PRO A 338 -21.05 22.95 10.41
C PRO A 338 -20.12 23.94 9.72
N ASP A 339 -19.41 23.48 8.69
CA ASP A 339 -18.62 24.29 7.77
C ASP A 339 -18.65 23.71 6.34
N LYS A 340 -17.65 24.05 5.52
CA LYS A 340 -17.59 23.62 4.11
C LYS A 340 -17.19 22.15 3.94
N VAL A 341 -16.71 21.49 4.98
CA VAL A 341 -16.13 20.13 4.90
C VAL A 341 -16.85 19.12 5.79
N SER A 342 -17.50 19.56 6.87
CA SER A 342 -18.34 18.69 7.70
C SER A 342 -19.45 19.43 8.46
N VAL A 343 -20.51 18.71 8.84
CA VAL A 343 -21.55 19.13 9.79
C VAL A 343 -21.12 18.99 11.25
N TRP A 344 -20.24 18.03 11.55
CA TRP A 344 -19.75 17.71 12.89
C TRP A 344 -18.24 17.90 12.99
N LYS A 345 -17.73 18.03 14.23
CA LYS A 345 -16.30 18.13 14.53
C LYS A 345 -15.95 17.27 15.73
N ILE A 346 -14.74 16.74 15.77
CA ILE A 346 -14.22 15.98 16.91
C ILE A 346 -13.72 16.98 17.97
N GLY A 347 -14.42 17.04 19.09
CA GLY A 347 -14.12 17.86 20.25
C GLY A 347 -13.11 17.25 21.20
N ALA A 348 -13.04 15.92 21.26
CA ALA A 348 -12.04 15.19 22.05
C ALA A 348 -11.75 13.81 21.46
N VAL A 349 -10.51 13.36 21.62
CA VAL A 349 -10.07 12.00 21.30
C VAL A 349 -9.55 11.36 22.57
N LYS A 350 -10.21 10.30 23.05
CA LYS A 350 -9.71 9.46 24.13
C LYS A 350 -9.23 8.15 23.56
N MET A 351 -8.01 7.76 23.92
CA MET A 351 -7.39 6.55 23.43
C MET A 351 -7.20 5.57 24.58
N ARG A 352 -7.56 4.31 24.37
CA ARG A 352 -7.31 3.20 25.28
C ARG A 352 -6.69 2.04 24.52
N VAL A 353 -5.79 1.31 25.17
CA VAL A 353 -5.25 0.07 24.61
C VAL A 353 -6.29 -1.01 24.88
N HIS A 354 -6.66 -1.79 23.87
CA HIS A 354 -7.57 -2.91 24.08
C HIS A 354 -6.97 -3.90 25.10
N GLY A 355 -7.71 -4.24 26.16
CA GLY A 355 -7.30 -5.23 27.16
C GLY A 355 -6.61 -4.70 28.44
N ASN A 356 -6.57 -3.38 28.67
CA ASN A 356 -6.11 -2.77 29.93
C ASN A 356 -7.23 -2.10 30.72
#